data_AF-A0A1V1PC53-F1
#
_entry.id   AF-A0A1V1PC53-F1
#
_cell.length_a   1.000
_cell.length_b   1.000
_cell.length_c   1.000
_cell.angle_alpha   90.00
_cell.angle_beta   90.00
_cell.angle_gamma   90.00
#
_symmetry.space_group_name_H-M   'P 1'
#
loop_
_entity.id
_entity.type
_entity.pdbx_description
1 polymer ?
#
loop_
_entity_poly.entity_id
_entity_poly.type
_entity_poly.pdbx_seq_one_letter_code
_entity_poly.pdbx_strand_id
1 'polypeptide(L)'
;MASNNEKLIAYAITIVMLLIGVVGYTAFCEKVPDTPYRILFQSMAGKVQFDHMEHVKGYGLACNDCHHNLSEGETDPDSCGSCHLPDADDPIKRSDAFHKQCIGCHEGGGPTQCNGCHLL
;
A
#
# COMPACT_ATOMS: atom_id res chain seq x y z
N MET A 1 9.95 -51.52 1.17
CA MET A 1 11.11 -50.76 1.69
C MET A 1 11.87 -50.25 0.48
N ALA A 2 12.02 -48.93 0.32
CA ALA A 2 12.71 -48.35 -0.84
C ALA A 2 14.20 -48.70 -0.83
N SER A 3 14.76 -49.05 -1.99
CA SER A 3 16.18 -49.39 -2.14
C SER A 3 17.07 -48.15 -1.93
N ASN A 4 18.34 -48.34 -1.57
CA ASN A 4 19.26 -47.21 -1.33
C ASN A 4 19.40 -46.28 -2.55
N ASN A 5 19.25 -46.82 -3.76
CA ASN A 5 19.32 -46.06 -5.01
C ASN A 5 18.07 -45.19 -5.19
N GLU A 6 16.88 -45.69 -4.81
CA GLU A 6 15.64 -44.92 -4.84
C GLU A 6 15.69 -43.74 -3.85
N LYS A 7 16.24 -43.95 -2.65
CA LYS A 7 16.46 -42.88 -1.68
C LYS A 7 17.44 -41.83 -2.19
N LEU A 8 18.50 -42.26 -2.87
CA LEU A 8 19.51 -41.36 -3.45
C LEU A 8 18.91 -40.48 -4.56
N ILE A 9 18.10 -41.07 -5.43
CA ILE A 9 17.36 -40.36 -6.49
C ILE A 9 16.37 -39.37 -5.87
N ALA A 10 15.61 -39.79 -4.85
CA ALA A 10 14.66 -38.92 -4.16
C ALA A 10 15.33 -37.70 -3.50
N TYR A 11 16.48 -37.90 -2.84
CA TYR A 11 17.26 -36.79 -2.29
C TYR A 11 17.81 -35.87 -3.37
N ALA A 12 18.32 -36.41 -4.47
CA ALA A 12 18.82 -35.60 -5.58
C ALA A 12 17.72 -34.71 -6.17
N ILE A 13 16.54 -35.26 -6.43
CA ILE A 13 15.38 -34.50 -6.93
C ILE A 13 14.97 -33.41 -5.93
N THR A 14 14.94 -33.75 -4.63
CA THR A 14 14.57 -32.79 -3.58
C THR A 14 15.55 -31.62 -3.52
N ILE A 15 16.85 -31.90 -3.60
CA ILE A 15 17.89 -30.87 -3.61
C ILE A 15 17.76 -29.99 -4.85
N VAL A 16 17.52 -30.56 -6.03
CA VAL A 16 17.32 -29.79 -7.27
C VAL A 16 16.08 -28.89 -7.17
N MET A 17 14.95 -29.40 -6.68
CA MET A 17 13.74 -28.61 -6.47
C MET A 17 13.96 -27.48 -5.45
N LEU A 18 14.67 -27.76 -4.35
CA LEU A 18 15.04 -26.76 -3.35
C LEU A 18 15.90 -25.65 -3.98
N LEU A 19 16.91 -26.03 -4.76
CA LEU A 19 17.78 -25.07 -5.45
C LEU A 19 17.01 -24.21 -6.44
N ILE A 20 16.10 -24.81 -7.23
CA ILE A 20 15.22 -24.06 -8.14
C ILE A 20 14.33 -23.10 -7.37
N GLY A 21 13.75 -23.53 -6.25
CA GLY A 21 12.93 -22.68 -5.39
C GLY A 21 13.71 -21.50 -4.80
N VAL A 22 14.93 -21.75 -4.32
CA VAL A 22 15.82 -20.70 -3.77
C VAL A 22 16.21 -19.70 -4.86
N VAL A 23 16.65 -20.18 -6.03
CA VAL A 23 16.99 -19.30 -7.16
C VAL A 23 15.77 -18.53 -7.65
N GLY A 24 14.61 -19.17 -7.72
CA GLY A 24 13.35 -18.52 -8.07
C GLY A 24 13.02 -17.37 -7.14
N TYR A 25 13.12 -17.62 -5.83
CA TYR A 25 12.84 -16.63 -4.78
C TYR A 25 13.84 -15.47 -4.80
N THR A 26 15.12 -15.72 -5.03
CA THR A 26 16.16 -14.66 -4.97
C THR A 26 16.33 -13.91 -6.28
N ALA A 27 16.16 -14.55 -7.44
CA ALA A 27 16.39 -13.94 -8.75
C ALA A 27 15.18 -13.18 -9.30
N PHE A 28 13.95 -13.59 -8.95
CA PHE A 28 12.71 -13.02 -9.50
C PHE A 28 11.87 -12.29 -8.45
N CYS A 29 12.48 -11.87 -7.35
CA CYS A 29 11.80 -10.98 -6.41
C CYS A 29 11.63 -9.61 -7.09
N GLU A 30 10.46 -9.38 -7.68
CA GLU A 30 10.14 -8.10 -8.32
C GLU A 30 10.16 -7.01 -7.24
N LYS A 31 10.85 -5.90 -7.53
CA LYS A 31 10.97 -4.80 -6.58
C LYS A 31 9.59 -4.27 -6.26
N VAL A 32 9.34 -3.95 -4.99
CA VAL A 32 8.14 -3.22 -4.60
C VAL A 32 8.10 -1.94 -5.43
N PRO A 33 6.99 -1.63 -6.12
CA PRO A 33 6.90 -0.44 -6.94
C PRO A 33 7.11 0.80 -6.06
N ASP A 34 7.82 1.80 -6.59
CA ASP A 34 8.12 3.04 -5.86
C ASP A 34 6.83 3.79 -5.46
N THR A 35 5.75 3.61 -6.23
CA THR A 35 4.42 4.10 -5.89
C THR A 35 3.51 2.95 -5.44
N PRO A 36 2.89 3.05 -4.25
CA PRO A 36 2.01 2.01 -3.77
C PRO A 36 0.77 1.94 -4.67
N TYR A 37 0.35 0.73 -5.02
CA TYR A 37 -0.91 0.52 -5.73
C TYR A 37 -2.11 0.77 -4.82
N ARG A 38 -2.05 0.23 -3.59
CA ARG A 38 -3.13 0.28 -2.62
C ARG A 38 -2.58 0.43 -1.22
N ILE A 39 -3.21 1.31 -0.45
CA ILE A 39 -2.83 1.65 0.92
C ILE A 39 -3.99 1.27 1.84
N LEU A 40 -3.66 0.73 3.01
CA LEU A 40 -4.63 0.40 4.06
C LEU A 40 -4.41 1.32 5.25
N PHE A 41 -5.22 2.37 5.33
CA PHE A 41 -5.21 3.27 6.48
C PHE A 41 -5.90 2.62 7.67
N GLN A 42 -5.18 2.58 8.79
CA GLN A 42 -5.71 2.09 10.06
C GLN A 42 -6.42 3.24 10.77
N SER A 43 -7.64 2.99 11.25
CA SER A 43 -8.41 3.94 12.05
C SER A 43 -9.25 3.20 13.09
N MET A 44 -9.73 3.91 14.11
CA MET A 44 -10.62 3.33 15.13
C MET A 44 -12.00 2.94 14.58
N ALA A 45 -12.44 3.55 13.47
CA ALA A 45 -13.75 3.35 12.88
C ALA A 45 -13.78 2.25 11.80
N GLY A 46 -12.71 1.47 11.67
CA GLY A 46 -12.53 0.47 10.60
C GLY A 46 -11.40 0.84 9.64
N LYS A 47 -10.97 -0.13 8.83
CA LYS A 47 -9.87 0.06 7.88
C LYS A 47 -10.37 0.77 6.63
N VAL A 48 -9.60 1.73 6.14
CA VAL A 48 -9.90 2.41 4.87
C VAL A 48 -8.91 1.91 3.82
N GLN A 49 -9.43 1.26 2.79
CA GLN A 49 -8.65 0.88 1.63
C GLN A 49 -8.63 2.04 0.63
N PHE A 50 -7.45 2.52 0.31
CA PHE A 50 -7.22 3.60 -0.65
C PHE A 50 -6.48 3.05 -1.86
N ASP A 51 -7.06 3.21 -3.05
CA ASP A 51 -6.43 2.82 -4.31
C ASP A 51 -5.68 4.02 -4.91
N HIS A 52 -4.38 4.11 -4.62
CA HIS A 52 -3.57 5.28 -4.97
C HIS A 52 -3.36 5.38 -6.49
N MET A 53 -3.30 4.25 -7.20
CA MET A 53 -3.17 4.28 -8.66
C MET A 53 -4.45 4.69 -9.36
N GLU A 54 -5.62 4.32 -8.84
CA GLU A 54 -6.88 4.82 -9.39
C GLU A 54 -6.98 6.35 -9.25
N HIS A 55 -6.55 6.91 -8.12
CA HIS A 55 -6.57 8.36 -7.90
C HIS A 55 -5.60 9.12 -8.81
N VAL A 56 -4.37 8.64 -8.97
CA VAL A 56 -3.36 9.33 -9.78
C VAL A 56 -3.51 9.04 -11.28
N LYS A 57 -3.69 7.78 -11.67
CA LYS A 57 -3.75 7.39 -13.09
C LYS A 57 -5.17 7.35 -13.65
N GLY A 58 -6.15 6.92 -12.85
CA GLY A 58 -7.55 6.83 -13.28
C GLY A 58 -8.22 8.21 -13.31
N TYR A 59 -8.16 8.94 -12.19
CA TYR A 59 -8.77 10.27 -12.07
C TYR A 59 -7.82 11.43 -12.42
N GLY A 60 -6.52 11.17 -12.61
CA GLY A 60 -5.56 12.16 -13.08
C GLY A 60 -5.14 13.19 -12.03
N LEU A 61 -5.24 12.87 -10.73
CA LEU A 61 -4.83 13.76 -9.66
C LEU A 61 -3.31 13.94 -9.64
N ALA A 62 -2.87 15.17 -9.38
CA ALA A 62 -1.47 15.50 -9.19
C ALA A 62 -0.98 15.04 -7.80
N CYS A 63 0.31 14.75 -7.67
CA CYS A 63 0.89 14.29 -6.40
C CYS A 63 0.65 15.30 -5.26
N ASN A 64 0.74 16.59 -5.58
CA ASN A 64 0.56 17.68 -4.62
C ASN A 64 -0.91 18.01 -4.30
N ASP A 65 -1.89 17.41 -5.00
CA ASP A 65 -3.30 17.52 -4.62
C ASP A 65 -3.57 16.83 -3.27
N CYS A 66 -2.78 15.81 -2.94
CA CYS A 66 -2.83 15.11 -1.66
C CYS A 66 -1.57 15.37 -0.81
N HIS A 67 -0.39 15.26 -1.40
CA HIS A 67 0.86 15.59 -0.73
C HIS A 67 1.13 17.09 -0.86
N HIS A 68 0.30 17.89 -0.22
CA HIS A 68 0.26 19.35 -0.36
C HIS A 68 1.54 20.10 0.07
N ASN A 69 2.49 19.41 0.72
CA ASN A 69 3.81 19.94 1.04
C ASN A 69 4.91 19.44 0.09
N LEU A 70 4.57 18.61 -0.90
CA LEU A 70 5.50 18.08 -1.88
C LEU A 70 5.84 19.16 -2.91
N SER A 71 7.10 19.53 -2.98
CA SER A 71 7.60 20.54 -3.92
C SER A 71 7.72 19.95 -5.33
N GLU A 72 7.72 20.82 -6.34
CA GLU A 72 7.98 20.39 -7.72
C GLU A 72 9.36 19.73 -7.82
N GLY A 73 9.38 18.49 -8.33
CA GLY A 73 10.60 17.69 -8.49
C GLY A 73 10.95 16.80 -7.30
N GLU A 74 10.21 16.90 -6.18
CA GLU A 74 10.31 15.93 -5.09
C GLU A 74 9.50 14.68 -5.39
N THR A 75 10.03 13.52 -5.00
CA THR A 75 9.41 12.20 -5.25
C THR A 75 9.20 11.39 -3.97
N ASP A 76 9.57 11.93 -2.82
CA ASP A 76 9.51 11.26 -1.52
C ASP A 76 8.65 12.08 -0.55
N PRO A 77 7.32 11.89 -0.57
CA PRO A 77 6.44 12.65 0.31
C PRO A 77 6.43 12.10 1.74
N ASP A 78 6.35 13.02 2.71
CA ASP A 78 6.09 12.65 4.10
C ASP A 78 4.71 12.01 4.30
N SER A 79 4.62 11.13 5.29
CA SER A 79 3.34 10.58 5.72
C SER A 79 2.48 11.67 6.36
N CYS A 80 1.16 11.66 6.15
CA CYS A 80 0.26 12.67 6.73
C CYS A 80 0.40 12.77 8.27
N GLY A 81 0.67 11.63 8.92
CA GLY A 81 0.81 11.53 10.37
C GLY A 81 2.14 12.03 10.94
N SER A 82 3.11 12.47 10.12
CA SER A 82 4.31 13.14 10.62
C SER A 82 3.99 14.52 11.19
N CYS A 83 3.01 15.21 10.60
CA CYS A 83 2.56 16.54 11.03
C CYS A 83 1.16 16.52 11.64
N HIS A 84 0.21 15.79 11.05
CA HIS A 84 -1.17 15.71 11.55
C HIS A 84 -1.28 14.68 12.67
N LEU A 85 -0.92 15.05 13.90
CA LEU A 85 -0.95 14.12 15.03
C LEU A 85 -2.39 13.88 15.53
N PRO A 86 -2.66 12.73 16.18
CA PRO A 86 -4.02 12.40 16.66
C PRO A 86 -4.60 13.40 17.67
N ASP A 87 -3.72 13.95 18.52
CA ASP A 87 -4.08 14.85 19.63
C ASP A 87 -3.69 16.31 19.35
N ALA A 88 -3.41 16.66 18.09
CA ALA A 88 -3.06 18.02 17.69
C ALA A 88 -4.29 18.80 17.23
N ASP A 89 -4.40 20.04 17.72
CA ASP A 89 -5.38 21.01 17.24
C ASP A 89 -4.86 21.81 16.03
N ASP A 90 -3.54 22.06 15.97
CA ASP A 90 -2.86 22.71 14.85
C ASP A 90 -1.48 22.07 14.59
N PRO A 91 -1.22 21.53 13.39
CA PRO A 91 -2.16 21.35 12.29
C PRO A 91 -3.28 20.37 12.67
N ILE A 92 -4.43 20.47 11.97
CA ILE A 92 -5.61 19.66 12.23
C ILE A 92 -5.26 18.16 12.38
N LYS A 93 -5.93 17.43 13.25
CA LYS A 93 -5.67 15.99 13.40
C LYS A 93 -5.86 15.21 12.10
N ARG A 94 -5.11 14.11 11.95
CA ARG A 94 -5.08 13.30 10.72
C ARG A 94 -6.45 12.84 10.24
N SER A 95 -7.33 12.43 11.15
CA SER A 95 -8.68 12.00 10.77
C SER A 95 -9.45 13.13 10.08
N ASP A 96 -9.32 14.35 10.59
CA ASP A 96 -10.03 15.50 10.07
C ASP A 96 -9.40 15.98 8.77
N ALA A 97 -8.08 15.90 8.65
CA ALA A 97 -7.38 16.13 7.39
C ALA A 97 -7.88 15.18 6.29
N PHE A 98 -7.98 13.88 6.59
CA PHE A 98 -8.52 12.91 5.63
C PHE A 98 -9.99 13.16 5.30
N HIS A 99 -10.85 13.39 6.30
CA HIS A 99 -12.25 13.67 6.01
C HIS A 99 -12.41 14.94 5.17
N LYS A 100 -11.65 16.01 5.48
CA LYS A 100 -11.69 17.25 4.71
C LYS A 100 -11.22 17.07 3.27
N GLN A 101 -10.09 16.40 3.06
CA GLN A 101 -9.52 16.23 1.72
C GLN A 101 -10.29 15.20 0.88
N CYS A 102 -10.51 14.01 1.42
CA CYS A 102 -11.14 12.91 0.68
C CYS A 102 -12.63 13.17 0.44
N ILE A 103 -13.39 13.51 1.50
CA ILE A 103 -14.84 13.74 1.36
C ILE A 103 -15.06 15.00 0.51
N GLY A 104 -14.26 16.05 0.70
CA GLY A 104 -14.36 17.28 -0.09
C GLY A 104 -14.24 17.04 -1.60
N CYS A 105 -13.31 16.20 -2.04
CA CYS A 105 -13.22 15.81 -3.45
C CYS A 105 -14.38 14.89 -3.86
N HIS A 106 -14.76 13.94 -3.00
CA HIS A 106 -15.84 12.99 -3.26
C HIS A 106 -17.24 13.60 -3.31
N GLU A 107 -17.47 14.82 -2.82
CA GLU A 107 -18.72 15.54 -3.06
C GLU A 107 -19.04 15.66 -4.56
N GLY A 108 -18.03 15.57 -5.44
CA GLY A 108 -18.17 15.52 -6.89
C GLY A 108 -18.61 14.16 -7.48
N GLY A 109 -18.87 13.13 -6.67
CA GLY A 109 -19.37 11.83 -7.13
C GLY A 109 -18.71 10.58 -6.52
N GLY A 110 -17.84 10.74 -5.53
CA GLY A 110 -17.22 9.65 -4.77
C GLY A 110 -17.98 9.27 -3.48
N PRO A 111 -17.50 8.27 -2.71
CA PRO A 111 -18.10 7.90 -1.45
C PRO A 111 -17.93 8.99 -0.38
N THR A 112 -19.05 9.48 0.15
CA THR A 112 -19.09 10.49 1.23
C THR A 112 -19.67 9.95 2.54
N GLN A 113 -20.30 8.78 2.50
CA GLN A 113 -20.85 8.11 3.68
C GLN A 113 -19.75 7.35 4.43
N CYS A 114 -19.86 7.25 5.76
CA CYS A 114 -18.84 6.62 6.60
C CYS A 114 -18.46 5.20 6.13
N ASN A 115 -19.47 4.39 5.82
CA ASN A 115 -19.31 3.01 5.34
C ASN A 115 -18.92 2.90 3.85
N GLY A 116 -18.87 4.02 3.13
CA GLY A 116 -18.34 4.08 1.77
C GLY A 116 -16.80 3.98 1.74
N CYS A 117 -16.16 4.37 2.85
CA CYS A 117 -14.70 4.34 3.00
C CYS A 117 -14.24 3.36 4.09
N HIS A 118 -14.91 3.34 5.24
CA HIS A 118 -14.58 2.46 6.37
C HIS A 118 -15.14 1.06 6.12
N LEU A 119 -14.28 0.17 5.65
CA LEU A 119 -14.54 -1.25 5.57
C LEU A 119 -14.28 -1.87 6.95
N LEU A 120 -15.21 -2.71 7.40
CA LEU A 120 -15.25 -3.35 8.73
C LEU A 120 -13.86 -3.84 9.20
#